data_AF-A0A8J6C366-F1
#
_entry.id   AF-A0A8J6C366-F1
#
_cell.length_a   1.000
_cell.length_b   1.000
_cell.length_c   1.000
_cell.angle_alpha   90.00
_cell.angle_beta   90.00
_cell.angle_gamma   90.00
#
_symmetry.space_group_name_H-M   'P 1'
#
loop_
_entity.id
_entity.type
_entity.pdbx_description
1 polymer ?
#
loop_
_entity_poly.entity_id
_entity_poly.type
_entity_poly.pdbx_seq_one_letter_code
_entity_poly.pdbx_strand_id
1 'polypeptide(L)'
;MHAGVLVNGNFEMSPRKMNNTVIVGRDSLPGWALRGHVEYVSSGPQPGGGYLPVAAGVHALRLGARASAAQAVAVRPGAAYALTFAATRSCATDEALRVAVSPSLSAPADVAVRTLYGAGAVDEWAWGFRAADRDTQGLSE
;
A
#
# COMPACT_ATOMS: atom_id res chain seq x y z
N MET A 1 14.91 12.39 8.61
CA MET A 1 14.10 11.16 8.48
C MET A 1 14.60 10.43 7.24
N HIS A 2 15.01 9.16 7.34
CA HIS A 2 15.55 8.42 6.21
C HIS A 2 14.47 8.30 5.12
N ALA A 3 14.77 8.75 3.90
CA ALA A 3 13.93 8.48 2.74
C ALA A 3 13.82 6.96 2.59
N GLY A 4 12.61 6.41 2.72
CA GLY A 4 12.35 5.00 2.47
C GLY A 4 12.70 4.62 1.04
N VAL A 5 12.86 3.32 0.78
CA VAL A 5 13.24 2.82 -0.56
C VAL A 5 12.08 2.92 -1.57
N LEU A 6 10.85 3.12 -1.09
CA LEU A 6 9.66 3.23 -1.93
C LEU A 6 9.59 4.60 -2.61
N VAL A 7 9.58 4.59 -3.94
CA VAL A 7 9.23 5.75 -4.75
C VAL A 7 7.76 6.09 -4.51
N ASN A 8 7.49 7.36 -4.16
CA ASN A 8 6.12 7.83 -3.90
C ASN A 8 5.37 6.97 -2.84
N GLY A 9 6.08 6.49 -1.82
CA GLY A 9 5.49 5.64 -0.77
C GLY A 9 4.45 6.34 0.11
N ASN A 10 4.45 7.68 0.11
CA ASN A 10 3.48 8.53 0.81
C ASN A 10 2.37 9.08 -0.11
N PHE A 11 2.38 8.72 -1.40
CA PHE A 11 1.38 9.12 -2.39
C PHE A 11 1.23 10.64 -2.64
N GLU A 12 2.22 11.44 -2.28
CA GLU A 12 2.15 12.90 -2.48
C GLU A 12 2.46 13.33 -3.93
N MET A 13 3.04 12.45 -4.75
CA MET A 13 3.07 12.67 -6.21
C MET A 13 1.79 12.13 -6.84
N SER A 14 0.95 13.06 -7.30
CA SER A 14 -0.38 12.76 -7.83
C SER A 14 -0.35 11.88 -9.09
N PRO A 15 -1.44 11.13 -9.36
CA PRO A 15 -1.57 10.35 -10.58
C PRO A 15 -1.58 11.23 -11.84
N ARG A 16 -0.96 10.75 -12.93
CA ARG A 16 -0.95 11.42 -14.23
C ARG A 16 -2.31 11.42 -14.95
N LYS A 17 -3.16 10.44 -14.63
CA LYS A 17 -4.47 10.25 -15.25
C LYS A 17 -5.47 9.79 -14.20
N MET A 18 -6.58 10.51 -14.08
CA MET A 18 -7.62 10.25 -13.10
C MET A 18 -8.99 10.69 -13.64
N ASN A 19 -10.04 9.99 -13.26
CA ASN A 19 -11.43 10.40 -13.47
C ASN A 19 -12.10 10.58 -12.11
N ASN A 20 -12.37 11.84 -11.73
CA ASN A 20 -12.71 12.21 -10.36
C ASN A 20 -11.63 11.71 -9.36
N THR A 21 -11.94 10.75 -8.49
CA THR A 21 -10.95 10.13 -7.59
C THR A 21 -10.33 8.85 -8.16
N VAL A 22 -10.90 8.28 -9.22
CA VAL A 22 -10.49 6.97 -9.75
C VAL A 22 -9.25 7.10 -10.63
N ILE A 23 -8.16 6.42 -10.27
CA ILE A 23 -6.93 6.43 -11.05
C ILE A 23 -7.13 5.62 -12.33
N VAL A 24 -6.84 6.22 -13.48
CA VAL A 24 -7.06 5.59 -14.79
C VAL A 24 -5.74 5.10 -15.36
N GLY A 25 -5.60 3.78 -15.49
CA GLY A 25 -4.42 3.13 -16.08
C GLY A 25 -3.46 2.57 -15.03
N ARG A 26 -2.89 1.40 -15.34
CA ARG A 26 -2.04 0.62 -14.44
C ARG A 26 -0.85 1.42 -13.90
N ASP A 27 -0.17 2.18 -14.75
CA ASP A 27 1.08 2.85 -14.43
C ASP A 27 0.89 4.37 -14.30
N SER A 28 -0.32 4.83 -13.92
CA SER A 28 -0.65 6.25 -13.83
C SER A 28 -0.23 6.91 -12.52
N LEU A 29 -0.02 6.13 -11.45
CA LEU A 29 0.56 6.60 -10.20
C LEU A 29 2.09 6.44 -10.24
N PRO A 30 2.90 7.50 -10.05
CA PRO A 30 4.35 7.38 -10.07
C PRO A 30 4.85 6.35 -9.05
N GLY A 31 5.68 5.40 -9.50
CA GLY A 31 6.27 4.35 -8.66
C GLY A 31 5.38 3.13 -8.40
N TRP A 32 4.11 3.13 -8.85
CA TRP A 32 3.17 2.07 -8.49
C TRP A 32 2.45 1.50 -9.72
N ALA A 33 2.40 0.17 -9.79
CA ALA A 33 1.56 -0.58 -10.72
C ALA A 33 0.24 -0.94 -10.03
N LEU A 34 -0.86 -0.45 -10.58
CA LEU A 34 -2.21 -0.59 -10.02
C LEU A 34 -3.00 -1.66 -10.79
N ARG A 35 -3.83 -2.41 -10.06
CA ARG A 35 -4.82 -3.32 -10.64
C ARG A 35 -6.16 -3.16 -9.94
N GLY A 36 -7.26 -3.34 -10.68
CA GLY A 36 -8.61 -3.21 -10.17
C GLY A 36 -9.03 -1.75 -9.95
N HIS A 37 -10.02 -1.55 -9.09
CA HIS A 37 -10.55 -0.23 -8.75
C HIS A 37 -9.69 0.43 -7.67
N VAL A 38 -8.95 1.48 -8.03
CA VAL A 38 -8.08 2.23 -7.10
C VAL A 38 -8.41 3.71 -7.20
N GLU A 39 -8.64 4.31 -6.05
CA GLU A 39 -8.88 5.75 -5.94
C GLU A 39 -7.76 6.46 -5.21
N TYR A 40 -7.46 7.67 -5.69
CA TYR A 40 -6.61 8.64 -5.02
C TYR A 40 -7.49 9.54 -4.16
N VAL A 41 -7.28 9.52 -2.85
CA VAL A 41 -8.09 10.25 -1.88
C VAL A 41 -7.22 11.16 -1.03
N SER A 42 -7.77 12.33 -0.69
CA SER A 42 -7.14 13.27 0.23
C SER A 42 -7.75 13.14 1.62
N SER A 43 -6.96 13.43 2.64
CA SER A 43 -7.40 13.51 4.02
C SER A 43 -8.45 14.60 4.22
N GLY A 44 -9.25 14.47 5.27
CA GLY A 44 -10.29 15.43 5.59
C GLY A 44 -11.71 14.96 5.25
N PRO A 45 -12.68 15.90 5.19
CA PRO A 45 -14.08 15.59 4.92
C PRO A 45 -14.27 14.89 3.57
N GLN A 46 -14.99 13.78 3.58
CA GLN A 46 -15.30 12.98 2.41
C GLN A 46 -16.73 13.27 1.91
N PRO A 47 -16.98 13.16 0.60
CA PRO A 47 -18.34 13.17 0.06
C PRO A 47 -19.19 12.10 0.76
N GLY A 48 -20.34 12.49 1.32
CA GLY A 48 -21.18 11.60 2.13
C GLY A 48 -21.01 11.76 3.65
N GLY A 49 -20.26 12.77 4.11
CA GLY A 49 -20.22 13.18 5.52
C GLY A 49 -19.21 12.43 6.40
N GLY A 50 -18.41 11.54 5.82
CA GLY A 50 -17.31 10.87 6.51
C GLY A 50 -16.08 11.76 6.65
N TYR A 51 -15.10 11.35 7.45
CA TYR A 51 -13.80 12.01 7.57
C TYR A 51 -12.70 10.96 7.42
N LEU A 52 -11.69 11.24 6.58
CA LEU A 52 -10.57 10.34 6.36
C LEU A 52 -9.32 10.86 7.09
N PRO A 53 -8.91 10.23 8.21
CA PRO A 53 -7.60 10.50 8.80
C PRO A 53 -6.51 9.81 7.97
N VAL A 54 -5.45 10.53 7.63
CA VAL A 54 -4.24 9.99 7.00
C VAL A 54 -3.08 10.24 7.96
N ALA A 55 -2.42 9.17 8.41
CA ALA A 55 -1.35 9.22 9.42
C ALA A 55 -0.14 10.05 8.98
N ALA A 56 0.23 9.90 7.70
CA ALA A 56 1.56 10.23 7.21
C ALA A 56 1.50 10.99 5.88
N GLY A 57 0.66 12.03 5.81
CA GLY A 57 0.53 12.88 4.64
C GLY A 57 -0.87 13.46 4.46
N VAL A 58 -1.10 13.98 3.27
CA VAL A 58 -2.40 14.47 2.80
C VAL A 58 -3.11 13.40 1.97
N HIS A 59 -2.37 12.49 1.32
CA HIS A 59 -2.96 11.57 0.34
C HIS A 59 -2.86 10.10 0.73
N ALA A 60 -3.82 9.30 0.26
CA ALA A 60 -3.85 7.86 0.42
C ALA A 60 -4.47 7.18 -0.82
N LEU A 61 -4.28 5.86 -0.91
CA LEU A 61 -4.99 5.03 -1.87
C LEU A 61 -6.16 4.33 -1.20
N ARG A 62 -7.35 4.41 -1.81
CA ARG A 62 -8.49 3.58 -1.46
C ARG A 62 -8.58 2.43 -2.46
N LEU A 63 -8.35 1.21 -1.95
CA LEU A 63 -8.44 -0.02 -2.73
C LEU A 63 -9.89 -0.52 -2.71
N GLY A 64 -10.44 -0.79 -3.89
CA GLY A 64 -11.69 -1.54 -4.02
C GLY A 64 -11.45 -3.06 -3.89
N ALA A 65 -12.54 -3.82 -3.95
CA ALA A 65 -12.47 -5.27 -3.84
C ALA A 65 -11.54 -5.89 -4.89
N ARG A 66 -10.59 -6.72 -4.43
CA ARG A 66 -9.55 -7.37 -5.25
C ARG A 66 -8.64 -6.39 -6.02
N ALA A 67 -8.59 -5.12 -5.62
CA ALA A 67 -7.63 -4.17 -6.16
C ALA A 67 -6.26 -4.36 -5.50
N SER A 68 -5.20 -3.91 -6.20
CA SER A 68 -3.85 -3.96 -5.64
C SER A 68 -2.99 -2.80 -6.14
N ALA A 69 -2.00 -2.44 -5.33
CA ALA A 69 -0.92 -1.53 -5.67
C ALA A 69 0.40 -2.24 -5.38
N ALA A 70 1.29 -2.28 -6.37
CA ALA A 70 2.58 -2.96 -6.26
C ALA A 70 3.72 -2.07 -6.77
N GLN A 71 4.89 -2.22 -6.18
CA GLN A 71 6.11 -1.56 -6.61
C GLN A 71 7.25 -2.57 -6.66
N ALA A 72 8.04 -2.54 -7.73
CA ALA A 72 9.31 -3.27 -7.77
C ALA A 72 10.37 -2.40 -7.08
N VAL A 73 11.08 -2.98 -6.12
CA VAL A 73 12.05 -2.26 -5.29
C VAL A 73 13.40 -2.97 -5.38
N ALA A 74 14.46 -2.20 -5.63
CA ALA A 74 15.82 -2.74 -5.58
C ALA A 74 16.25 -2.94 -4.12
N VAL A 75 16.58 -4.18 -3.77
CA VAL A 75 17.06 -4.56 -2.43
C VAL A 75 18.44 -5.20 -2.53
N ARG A 76 19.21 -5.16 -1.43
CA ARG A 76 20.48 -5.86 -1.32
C ARG A 76 20.20 -7.32 -0.96
N PRO A 77 20.73 -8.30 -1.72
CA PRO A 77 20.60 -9.72 -1.40
C PRO A 77 21.05 -10.04 0.03
N GLY A 78 20.31 -10.91 0.73
CA GLY A 78 20.61 -11.34 2.10
C GLY A 78 20.37 -10.31 3.20
N ALA A 79 20.07 -9.04 2.86
CA ALA A 79 19.82 -7.99 3.83
C ALA A 79 18.39 -8.06 4.41
N ALA A 80 18.26 -7.64 5.67
CA ALA A 80 16.97 -7.52 6.35
C ALA A 80 16.33 -6.15 6.09
N TYR A 81 15.03 -6.16 5.85
CA TYR A 81 14.20 -5.00 5.57
C TYR A 81 12.92 -5.05 6.40
N ALA A 82 12.31 -3.89 6.60
CA ALA A 82 10.96 -3.78 7.15
C ALA A 82 10.09 -2.99 6.18
N LEU A 83 8.97 -3.58 5.76
CA LEU A 83 7.90 -2.85 5.09
C LEU A 83 7.02 -2.23 6.16
N THR A 84 6.92 -0.89 6.16
CA THR A 84 6.04 -0.15 7.06
C THR A 84 4.95 0.53 6.25
N PHE A 85 3.72 0.46 6.73
CA PHE A 85 2.58 1.11 6.08
C PHE A 85 1.49 1.43 7.10
N ALA A 86 0.71 2.46 6.81
CA ALA A 86 -0.52 2.76 7.52
C ALA A 86 -1.71 2.34 6.67
N ALA A 87 -2.66 1.63 7.26
CA ALA A 87 -3.90 1.25 6.60
C ALA A 87 -5.08 1.47 7.53
N THR A 88 -6.23 1.74 6.93
CA THR A 88 -7.48 1.91 7.68
C THR A 88 -8.66 1.42 6.86
N ARG A 89 -9.71 0.92 7.53
CA ARG A 89 -10.89 0.36 6.89
C ARG A 89 -12.10 1.27 7.06
N SER A 90 -12.74 1.61 5.94
CA SER A 90 -13.92 2.50 5.93
C SER A 90 -15.24 1.79 6.28
N CYS A 91 -15.38 0.49 5.99
CA CYS A 91 -16.63 -0.27 6.18
C CYS A 91 -16.38 -1.59 6.91
N ALA A 92 -17.38 -2.10 7.65
CA ALA A 92 -17.22 -3.25 8.55
C ALA A 92 -17.36 -4.66 7.88
N THR A 93 -16.99 -4.84 6.61
CA THR A 93 -17.10 -6.14 5.91
C THR A 93 -15.90 -7.06 6.16
N ASP A 94 -16.03 -8.38 6.01
CA ASP A 94 -14.98 -9.39 6.27
C ASP A 94 -13.85 -9.42 5.20
N GLU A 95 -13.39 -8.24 4.77
CA GLU A 95 -12.31 -8.11 3.79
C GLU A 95 -10.99 -7.80 4.52
N ALA A 96 -9.96 -8.59 4.22
CA ALA A 96 -8.61 -8.45 4.77
C ALA A 96 -7.66 -7.83 3.73
N LEU A 97 -6.74 -6.97 4.19
CA LEU A 97 -5.69 -6.43 3.33
C LEU A 97 -4.56 -7.45 3.24
N ARG A 98 -4.31 -7.99 2.04
CA ARG A 98 -3.16 -8.88 1.81
C ARG A 98 -1.89 -8.09 1.56
N VAL A 99 -0.84 -8.41 2.30
CA VAL A 99 0.50 -7.86 2.11
C VAL A 99 1.46 -8.97 1.70
N ALA A 100 2.22 -8.73 0.64
CA ALA A 100 3.16 -9.69 0.11
C ALA A 100 4.44 -8.98 -0.36
N VAL A 101 5.58 -9.64 -0.13
CA VAL A 101 6.88 -9.24 -0.68
C VAL A 101 7.41 -10.40 -1.50
N SER A 102 7.82 -10.14 -2.74
CA SER A 102 8.29 -11.17 -3.67
C SER A 102 9.46 -10.66 -4.52
N PRO A 103 10.49 -11.50 -4.79
CA PRO A 103 10.79 -12.74 -4.08
C PRO A 103 11.25 -12.42 -2.65
N SER A 104 10.61 -13.01 -1.65
CA SER A 104 11.07 -12.93 -0.26
C SER A 104 11.02 -14.30 0.38
N LEU A 105 11.84 -14.50 1.41
CA LEU A 105 11.82 -15.72 2.22
C LEU A 105 10.59 -15.81 3.14
N SER A 106 9.72 -14.80 3.13
CA SER A 106 8.52 -14.73 3.96
C SER A 106 7.27 -14.97 3.11
N ALA A 107 6.36 -15.80 3.60
CA ALA A 107 5.06 -16.02 2.96
C ALA A 107 4.22 -14.74 2.99
N PRO A 108 3.30 -14.51 2.01
CA PRO A 108 2.27 -13.48 2.13
C PRO A 108 1.46 -13.65 3.41
N ALA A 109 0.95 -12.56 3.98
CA ALA A 109 -0.03 -12.66 5.07
C ALA A 109 -1.09 -11.58 4.94
N ASP A 110 -2.23 -11.96 5.48
CA ASP A 110 -3.42 -11.14 5.55
C ASP A 110 -3.37 -10.33 6.85
N VAL A 111 -3.45 -9.02 6.72
CA VAL A 111 -3.33 -8.06 7.81
C VAL A 111 -4.74 -7.60 8.20
N ALA A 112 -5.11 -7.84 9.45
CA ALA A 112 -6.40 -7.42 9.98
C ALA A 112 -6.42 -5.91 10.25
N VAL A 113 -6.98 -5.14 9.33
CA VAL A 113 -7.10 -3.68 9.45
C VAL A 113 -8.36 -3.31 10.26
N ARG A 114 -8.22 -2.48 11.29
CA ARG A 114 -9.32 -2.00 12.14
C ARG A 114 -10.25 -1.06 11.38
N THR A 115 -11.53 -1.11 11.73
CA THR A 115 -12.58 -0.27 11.16
C THR A 115 -12.70 1.06 11.91
N LEU A 116 -12.85 2.18 11.19
CA LEU A 116 -12.88 3.56 11.70
C LEU A 116 -14.10 3.97 12.54
N TYR A 117 -14.78 3.06 13.26
CA TYR A 117 -15.93 3.47 14.10
C TYR A 117 -15.54 4.20 15.40
N GLY A 118 -14.26 4.58 15.57
CA GLY A 118 -13.76 5.37 16.70
C GLY A 118 -12.72 6.39 16.26
N ALA A 119 -12.71 7.54 16.93
CA ALA A 119 -11.88 8.69 16.59
C ALA A 119 -10.38 8.34 16.47
N GLY A 120 -9.84 8.49 15.25
CA GLY A 120 -8.49 9.01 15.03
C GLY A 120 -7.33 8.05 14.86
N ALA A 121 -7.48 6.73 14.98
CA ALA A 121 -6.36 5.80 14.83
C ALA A 121 -6.36 5.09 13.46
N VAL A 122 -5.38 5.41 12.64
CA VAL A 122 -4.91 4.54 11.54
C VAL A 122 -4.06 3.40 12.14
N ASP A 123 -4.13 2.20 11.59
CA ASP A 123 -3.24 1.14 12.04
C ASP A 123 -1.91 1.25 11.30
N GLU A 124 -0.82 1.36 12.07
CA GLU A 124 0.53 1.24 11.56
C GLU A 124 1.01 -0.19 11.67
N TRP A 125 1.48 -0.73 10.55
CA TRP A 125 1.97 -2.09 10.44
C TRP A 125 3.43 -2.07 10.04
N ALA A 126 4.20 -3.01 10.60
CA ALA A 126 5.57 -3.26 10.21
C ALA A 126 5.73 -4.75 9.94
N TRP A 127 6.28 -5.08 8.77
CA TRP A 127 6.58 -6.43 8.36
C TRP A 127 8.07 -6.57 8.08
N GLY A 128 8.78 -7.37 8.89
CA GLY A 128 10.18 -7.72 8.66
C GLY A 128 10.34 -8.85 7.64
N PHE A 129 11.22 -8.68 6.65
CA PHE A 129 11.59 -9.73 5.70
C PHE A 129 13.08 -9.69 5.39
N ARG A 130 13.61 -10.80 4.89
CA ARG A 130 14.97 -10.88 4.35
C ARG A 130 14.90 -11.03 2.83
N ALA A 131 15.65 -10.20 2.12
CA ALA A 131 15.74 -10.29 0.68
C ALA A 131 16.39 -11.62 0.27
N ALA A 132 15.83 -12.27 -0.76
CA ALA A 132 16.40 -13.49 -1.31
C ALA A 132 17.85 -13.26 -1.77
N ASP A 133 18.71 -14.27 -1.58
CA ASP A 133 20.05 -14.26 -2.15
C ASP A 133 19.99 -14.43 -3.67
N ARG A 134 21.05 -14.00 -4.37
CA ARG A 134 21.10 -14.10 -5.85
C ARG A 134 20.94 -15.54 -6.36
N ASP A 135 21.37 -16.52 -5.56
CA ASP A 135 21.38 -17.93 -5.94
C ASP A 135 19.99 -18.59 -5.88
N THR A 136 19.03 -18.02 -5.15
CA THR A 136 17.66 -18.57 -5.07
C THR A 136 16.73 -18.08 -6.18
N GLN A 137 17.19 -17.17 -7.07
CA GLN A 137 16.43 -16.76 -8.27
C GLN A 137 16.58 -17.71 -9.46
N GLY A 138 17.44 -18.73 -9.38
CA GLY A 138 17.73 -19.69 -10.46
C GLY A 138 17.02 -21.04 -10.37
N LEU A 139 16.14 -21.26 -9.38
CA LEU A 139 15.50 -22.55 -9.14
C LEU A 139 13.96 -22.43 -9.23
N SER A 140 13.46 -22.26 -10.45
CA SER A 140 12.09 -22.61 -10.80
C SER A 140 12.06 -22.99 -12.28
N GLU A 141 12.31 -24.27 -12.56
CA GLU A 141 11.86 -24.96 -13.77
C GLU A 141 10.42 -25.46 -13.58
#